data_AF-A0A1P9X188-F1
#
_entry.id   AF-A0A1P9X188-F1
#
_cell.length_a   1.000
_cell.length_b   1.000
_cell.length_c   1.000
_cell.angle_alpha   90.00
_cell.angle_beta   90.00
_cell.angle_gamma   90.00
#
_symmetry.space_group_name_H-M   'P 1'
#
loop_
_entity.id
_entity.type
_entity.pdbx_description
1 polymer ?
#
loop_
_entity_poly.entity_id
_entity_poly.type
_entity_poly.pdbx_seq_one_letter_code
_entity_poly.pdbx_strand_id
1 'polypeptide(L)'
;MKRVFRSGILAVAVLSLASCDYQKYNTIRQKDERARDYRAGYRAGDEEVYGVHPDSAAVQSKYKYTPNPALEERTQKLRDKLFGTGTIGEGA
;
A
#
# COMPACT_ATOMS: atom_id res chain seq x y z
N MET A 1 -4.14 -36.18 -45.31
CA MET A 1 -3.89 -36.06 -43.85
C MET A 1 -2.62 -35.29 -43.50
N LYS A 2 -1.43 -35.65 -44.01
CA LYS A 2 -0.15 -34.96 -43.66
C LYS A 2 -0.13 -33.45 -43.94
N ARG A 3 -0.76 -33.00 -45.03
CA ARG A 3 -0.84 -31.57 -45.40
C ARG A 3 -1.72 -30.76 -44.43
N VAL A 4 -2.86 -31.32 -44.04
CA VAL A 4 -3.79 -30.73 -43.06
C VAL A 4 -3.14 -30.65 -41.68
N PHE A 5 -2.42 -31.70 -41.28
CA PHE A 5 -1.68 -31.73 -40.02
C PHE A 5 -0.56 -30.68 -39.97
N ARG A 6 0.21 -30.51 -41.06
CA ARG A 6 1.25 -29.47 -41.17
C ARG A 6 0.66 -28.06 -41.12
N SER A 7 -0.44 -27.83 -41.84
CA SER A 7 -1.16 -26.54 -41.79
C SER A 7 -1.72 -26.24 -40.40
N GLY A 8 -2.24 -27.25 -39.70
CA GLY A 8 -2.74 -27.11 -38.34
C GLY A 8 -1.64 -26.73 -37.34
N ILE A 9 -0.49 -27.41 -37.40
CA ILE A 9 0.67 -27.08 -36.55
C ILE A 9 1.16 -25.65 -36.82
N LEU A 10 1.23 -25.25 -38.08
CA LEU A 10 1.68 -23.91 -38.46
C LEU A 10 0.71 -22.83 -37.95
N ALA A 11 -0.60 -23.07 -38.02
CA ALA A 11 -1.61 -22.16 -37.48
C ALA A 11 -1.49 -22.00 -35.95
N VAL A 12 -1.32 -23.11 -35.23
CA VAL A 12 -1.13 -23.08 -33.76
C VAL A 12 0.16 -22.34 -33.39
N ALA A 13 1.26 -22.57 -34.10
CA ALA A 13 2.53 -21.89 -33.84
C ALA A 13 2.44 -20.36 -34.04
N VAL A 14 1.76 -19.90 -35.09
CA VAL A 14 1.57 -18.47 -35.36
C VAL A 14 0.70 -17.81 -34.30
N LEU A 15 -0.39 -18.46 -33.87
CA LEU A 15 -1.27 -17.95 -32.82
C LEU A 15 -0.56 -17.84 -31.45
N SER A 16 0.30 -18.81 -31.12
CA SER A 16 1.10 -18.79 -29.89
C SER A 16 2.16 -17.68 -29.88
N LEU A 17 2.73 -17.31 -31.03
CA LEU A 17 3.67 -16.19 -31.11
C LEU A 17 2.94 -14.83 -31.03
N ALA A 18 1.76 -14.73 -31.65
CA ALA A 18 0.92 -13.54 -31.56
C ALA A 18 0.40 -13.27 -30.13
N SER A 19 0.21 -14.30 -29.31
CA SER A 19 -0.18 -14.13 -27.90
C SER A 19 0.96 -13.58 -27.04
N CYS A 20 2.22 -13.94 -27.33
CA CYS A 20 3.39 -13.37 -26.68
C CYS A 20 3.55 -11.86 -27.00
N ASP A 21 3.33 -11.45 -28.25
CA ASP A 21 3.33 -10.04 -28.61
C ASP A 21 2.13 -9.29 -28.01
N TYR A 22 0.95 -9.93 -27.97
CA TYR A 22 -0.21 -9.35 -27.26
C TYR A 22 0.13 -9.11 -25.79
N GLN A 23 0.73 -10.07 -25.08
CA GLN A 23 1.13 -9.88 -23.68
C GLN A 23 2.24 -8.83 -23.50
N LYS A 24 3.21 -8.77 -24.41
CA LYS A 24 4.33 -7.82 -24.36
C LYS A 24 3.90 -6.36 -24.57
N TYR A 25 2.88 -6.13 -25.39
CA TYR A 25 2.30 -4.81 -25.64
C TYR A 25 0.94 -4.59 -24.96
N ASN A 26 0.53 -5.50 -24.06
CA ASN A 26 -0.68 -5.34 -23.28
C ASN A 26 -0.45 -4.27 -22.19
N THR A 27 -0.51 -3.01 -22.59
CA THR A 27 -0.55 -1.86 -21.68
C THR A 27 -1.96 -1.59 -21.17
N ILE A 28 -2.86 -2.59 -21.16
CA ILE A 28 -4.17 -2.45 -20.52
C ILE A 28 -3.89 -2.21 -19.05
N ARG A 29 -3.90 -0.92 -18.68
CA ARG A 29 -3.95 -0.52 -17.28
C ARG A 29 -5.26 -1.07 -16.75
N GLN A 30 -5.21 -1.77 -15.63
CA GLN A 30 -6.42 -2.29 -14.98
C GLN A 30 -7.44 -1.15 -14.89
N LYS A 31 -8.66 -1.42 -15.34
CA LYS A 31 -9.76 -0.46 -15.25
C LYS A 31 -9.93 -0.13 -13.78
N ASP A 32 -9.65 1.11 -13.41
CA ASP A 32 -9.78 1.54 -12.03
C ASP A 32 -11.27 1.66 -11.68
N GLU A 33 -11.72 0.80 -10.76
CA GLU A 33 -13.10 0.76 -10.29
C GLU A 33 -13.49 2.04 -9.52
N ARG A 34 -12.52 2.89 -9.14
CA ARG A 34 -12.77 4.22 -8.53
C ARG A 34 -12.99 5.35 -9.54
N ALA A 35 -12.94 5.08 -10.85
CA ALA A 35 -13.23 6.08 -11.87
C ALA A 35 -14.66 6.69 -11.78
N ARG A 36 -15.55 6.10 -10.96
CA ARG A 36 -16.91 6.59 -10.68
C ARG A 36 -17.13 7.04 -9.23
N ASP A 37 -16.07 7.10 -8.43
CA ASP A 37 -16.14 7.66 -7.08
C ASP A 37 -16.48 9.16 -7.17
N TYR A 38 -17.53 9.58 -6.47
CA TYR A 38 -18.05 10.95 -6.46
C TYR A 38 -17.12 11.92 -5.74
N ARG A 39 -16.11 11.40 -5.03
CA ARG A 39 -14.99 12.16 -4.49
C ARG A 39 -14.00 12.38 -5.62
N ALA A 40 -14.07 13.57 -6.23
CA ALA A 40 -13.28 14.00 -7.40
C ALA A 40 -11.76 14.15 -7.14
N GLY A 41 -11.15 13.21 -6.41
CA GLY A 41 -9.76 13.24 -5.98
C GLY A 41 -8.82 12.30 -6.73
N TYR A 42 -9.31 11.41 -7.61
CA TYR A 42 -8.44 10.40 -8.22
C TYR A 42 -7.44 11.01 -9.21
N ARG A 43 -6.20 11.18 -8.75
CA ARG A 43 -5.03 11.54 -9.57
C ARG A 43 -4.05 10.38 -9.51
N ALA A 44 -3.48 9.97 -10.64
CA ALA A 44 -2.35 9.05 -10.59
C ALA A 44 -1.24 9.70 -9.73
N GLY A 45 -0.83 9.05 -8.64
CA GLY A 45 0.05 9.64 -7.62
C GLY A 45 -0.68 10.34 -6.46
N ASP A 46 -1.98 10.09 -6.29
CA ASP A 46 -2.75 10.55 -5.13
C ASP A 46 -2.11 10.06 -3.83
N GLU A 47 -1.74 11.02 -2.97
CA GLU A 47 -1.04 10.79 -1.71
C GLU A 47 -1.94 10.11 -0.67
N GLU A 48 -3.28 10.20 -0.80
CA GLU A 48 -4.20 9.47 0.06
C GLU A 48 -4.18 7.95 -0.22
N VAL A 49 -3.95 7.56 -1.48
CA VAL A 49 -4.00 6.15 -1.93
C VAL A 49 -2.60 5.53 -1.99
N TYR A 50 -1.60 6.31 -2.41
CA TYR A 50 -0.23 5.85 -2.67
C TYR A 50 0.83 6.58 -1.83
N GLY A 51 0.45 7.57 -1.05
CA GLY A 51 1.32 8.25 -0.10
C GLY A 51 1.40 7.53 1.24
N VAL A 52 2.27 8.04 2.10
CA VAL A 52 2.45 7.50 3.45
C VAL A 52 1.35 8.09 4.34
N HIS A 53 0.39 7.26 4.75
CA HIS A 53 -0.75 7.70 5.56
C HIS A 53 -0.29 8.51 6.80
N PRO A 54 -0.99 9.58 7.19
CA PRO A 54 -0.63 10.40 8.36
C PRO A 54 -0.53 9.59 9.65
N ASP A 55 -1.33 8.53 9.77
CA ASP A 55 -1.31 7.60 10.92
C ASP A 55 -0.27 6.49 10.81
N SER A 56 0.56 6.49 9.77
CA SER A 56 1.65 5.51 9.67
C SER A 56 2.76 5.80 10.69
N ALA A 57 3.42 4.74 11.16
CA ALA A 57 4.57 4.88 12.05
C ALA A 57 5.71 5.72 11.44
N ALA A 58 5.88 5.67 10.11
CA ALA A 58 6.90 6.43 9.39
C ALA A 58 6.64 7.95 9.37
N VAL A 59 5.38 8.38 9.39
CA VAL A 59 5.01 9.80 9.52
C VAL A 59 5.00 10.20 10.99
N GLN A 60 4.42 9.38 11.87
CA GLN A 60 4.33 9.68 13.30
C GLN A 60 5.69 9.88 13.97
N SER A 61 6.68 9.07 13.59
CA SER A 61 8.06 9.19 14.10
C SER A 61 8.78 10.49 13.73
N LYS A 62 8.28 11.23 12.73
CA LYS A 62 8.84 12.51 12.30
C LYS A 62 8.24 13.69 13.06
N TYR A 63 7.06 13.54 13.65
CA TYR A 63 6.43 14.63 14.41
C TYR A 63 7.28 14.99 15.64
N LYS A 64 7.57 16.29 15.78
CA LYS A 64 8.23 16.86 16.95
C LYS A 64 7.18 17.61 17.76
N TYR A 65 6.96 17.18 18.99
CA TYR A 65 6.03 17.84 19.90
C TYR A 65 6.80 18.77 20.83
N THR A 66 6.27 19.98 21.05
CA THR A 66 6.79 20.87 22.08
C THR A 66 6.58 20.21 23.45
N PRO A 67 7.61 20.15 24.32
CA PRO A 67 7.46 19.63 25.66
C PRO A 67 6.35 20.37 26.41
N ASN A 68 5.41 19.61 26.98
CA ASN A 68 4.33 20.16 27.80
C ASN A 68 4.50 19.64 29.24
N PRO A 69 5.02 20.46 30.17
CA PRO A 69 5.32 20.03 31.53
C PRO A 69 4.07 19.59 32.31
N ALA A 70 2.88 20.09 31.96
CA ALA A 70 1.64 19.66 32.59
C ALA A 70 1.28 18.18 32.26
N LEU A 71 1.80 17.64 31.15
CA LEU A 71 1.60 16.23 30.80
C LEU A 71 2.52 15.32 31.62
N GLU A 72 3.69 15.79 32.05
CA GLU A 72 4.61 14.99 32.88
C GLU A 72 3.99 14.67 34.24
N GLU A 73 3.41 15.68 34.90
CA GLU A 73 2.72 15.49 36.18
C GLU A 73 1.53 14.52 36.05
N ARG A 74 0.74 14.67 34.99
CA ARG A 74 -0.39 13.75 34.70
C ARG A 74 0.10 12.33 34.42
N THR A 75 1.20 12.19 33.68
CA THR A 75 1.79 10.89 33.36
C THR A 75 2.33 10.22 34.62
N GLN A 76 2.95 10.98 35.53
CA GLN A 76 3.40 10.45 36.81
C GLN A 76 2.23 9.99 37.67
N LYS A 77 1.16 10.80 37.79
CA LYS A 77 -0.07 10.39 38.51
C LYS A 77 -0.70 9.12 37.94
N LEU A 78 -0.73 8.99 36.62
CA LEU A 78 -1.22 7.79 35.95
C LEU A 78 -0.32 6.58 36.23
N ARG A 79 1.01 6.76 36.18
CA ARG A 79 1.98 5.73 36.51
C ARG A 79 1.81 5.23 37.94
N ASP A 80 1.71 6.14 38.90
CA ASP A 80 1.51 5.81 40.31
C ASP A 80 0.18 5.06 40.52
N LYS A 81 -0.87 5.44 39.78
CA LYS A 81 -2.17 4.76 39.83
C LYS A 81 -2.13 3.34 39.27
N LEU A 82 -1.38 3.12 38.19
CA LEU A 82 -1.34 1.83 37.50
C LEU A 82 -0.41 0.82 38.17
N PHE A 83 0.68 1.28 38.78
CA PHE A 83 1.77 0.41 39.22
C PHE A 83 2.19 0.63 40.69
N GLY A 84 1.55 1.56 41.40
CA GLY A 84 1.93 1.93 42.77
C GLY A 84 3.08 2.93 42.81
N THR A 85 3.40 3.40 44.01
CA THR A 85 4.49 4.36 44.25
C THR A 85 5.85 3.66 44.18
N GLY A 86 6.67 3.98 43.18
CA GLY A 86 8.02 3.43 43.03
C GLY A 86 8.57 3.54 41.60
N THR A 87 9.84 3.19 41.41
CA THR A 87 10.44 3.06 40.08
C THR A 87 10.12 1.67 39.51
N ILE A 88 9.26 1.61 38.50
CA ILE A 88 9.14 0.42 37.66
C ILE A 88 10.39 0.43 36.78
N GLY A 89 11.17 -0.65 36.81
CA GLY A 89 12.34 -0.79 35.93
C GLY A 89 11.95 -0.50 34.49
N GLU A 90 12.70 0.37 33.83
CA GLU A 90 12.53 0.64 32.40
C GLU A 90 12.75 -0.67 31.61
N GLY A 91 11.68 -1.20 31.01
CA GLY A 91 11.74 -2.13 29.89
C GLY A 91 11.88 -3.62 30.23
N ALA A 92 10.79 -4.35 30.04
CA ALA A 92 10.81 -5.66 29.39
C ALA A 92 10.23 -5.49 27.98
#